data_AF-A0A378H486-F1
#
_entry.id   AF-A0A378H486-F1
#
_cell.length_a   1.000
_cell.length_b   1.000
_cell.length_c   1.000
_cell.angle_alpha   90.00
_cell.angle_beta   90.00
_cell.angle_gamma   90.00
#
_symmetry.space_group_name_H-M   'P 1'
#
loop_
_entity.id
_entity.type
_entity.pdbx_description
1 polymer ?
#
loop_
_entity_poly.entity_id
_entity_poly.type
_entity_poly.pdbx_seq_one_letter_code
_entity_poly.pdbx_strand_id
1 'polypeptide(L)'
;MAPGCLIDAEGRPTTDPAVMQTSPLGALLTFAQHKGYALATLCEVLGGALSGGQTTHQESLQTSVDAIFNCMTTVILRPDAFDAPDSQAQTEAFIAWCKQVAARCRCPGAGARRMGGRQPRSAAGAGDPAGCRQLAGNLRRRARRRPERIALRPLPPSRLAACYPAERLTSAALRHRH
;
A
#
# COMPACT_ATOMS: atom_id res chain seq x y z
N MET A 1 -15.07 -15.25 -7.73
CA MET A 1 -14.85 -14.43 -6.51
C MET A 1 -15.73 -14.96 -5.38
N ALA A 2 -15.46 -14.62 -4.12
CA ALA A 2 -16.34 -14.99 -3.02
C ALA A 2 -17.66 -14.18 -3.09
N PRO A 3 -18.79 -14.73 -2.58
CA PRO A 3 -20.05 -13.99 -2.49
C PRO A 3 -19.93 -12.71 -1.66
N GLY A 4 -20.68 -11.67 -2.03
CA GLY A 4 -20.72 -10.40 -1.30
C GLY A 4 -19.55 -9.45 -1.56
N CYS A 5 -18.70 -9.73 -2.56
CA CYS A 5 -17.59 -8.87 -2.95
C CYS A 5 -17.87 -7.99 -4.18
N LEU A 6 -18.82 -8.37 -5.03
CA LEU A 6 -19.05 -7.74 -6.34
C LEU A 6 -20.54 -7.52 -6.61
N ILE A 7 -20.82 -6.49 -7.39
CA ILE A 7 -22.10 -6.25 -8.07
C ILE A 7 -21.88 -6.11 -9.58
N ASP A 8 -22.86 -6.53 -10.37
CA ASP A 8 -22.89 -6.31 -11.83
C ASP A 8 -23.30 -4.86 -12.19
N ALA A 9 -23.40 -4.58 -13.48
CA ALA A 9 -23.77 -3.25 -13.99
C ALA A 9 -25.22 -2.84 -13.63
N GLU A 10 -26.09 -3.81 -13.33
CA GLU A 10 -27.46 -3.57 -12.86
C GLU A 10 -27.54 -3.47 -11.33
N GLY A 11 -26.40 -3.57 -10.63
CA GLY A 11 -26.31 -3.49 -9.18
C GLY A 11 -26.67 -4.79 -8.45
N ARG A 12 -26.81 -5.92 -9.16
CA ARG A 12 -27.15 -7.21 -8.56
C ARG A 12 -25.88 -7.90 -8.04
N PRO A 13 -25.94 -8.58 -6.88
CA PRO A 13 -24.80 -9.34 -6.37
C PRO A 13 -24.31 -10.39 -7.36
N THR A 14 -23.00 -10.48 -7.57
CA THR A 14 -22.36 -11.46 -8.46
C THR A 14 -21.09 -12.05 -7.86
N THR A 15 -20.71 -13.23 -8.33
CA THR A 15 -19.42 -13.89 -8.02
C THR A 15 -18.49 -13.96 -9.23
N ASP A 16 -18.95 -13.50 -10.39
CA ASP A 16 -18.19 -13.51 -11.65
C ASP A 16 -17.17 -12.36 -11.66
N PRO A 17 -15.84 -12.63 -11.69
CA PRO A 17 -14.84 -11.58 -11.78
C PRO A 17 -14.81 -10.84 -13.14
N ALA A 18 -15.45 -11.38 -14.19
CA ALA A 18 -15.45 -10.77 -15.51
C ALA A 18 -16.07 -9.37 -15.53
N VAL A 19 -16.98 -9.07 -14.60
CA VAL A 19 -17.63 -7.76 -14.46
C VAL A 19 -16.65 -6.62 -14.14
N MET A 20 -15.43 -6.92 -13.66
CA MET A 20 -14.41 -5.91 -13.37
C MET A 20 -13.46 -5.65 -14.55
N GLN A 21 -13.54 -6.44 -15.62
CA GLN A 21 -12.59 -6.42 -16.73
C GLN A 21 -13.24 -6.22 -18.09
N THR A 22 -14.51 -6.59 -18.22
CA THR A 22 -15.26 -6.61 -19.48
C THR A 22 -16.52 -5.79 -19.34
N SER A 23 -16.80 -4.94 -20.33
CA SER A 23 -18.02 -4.14 -20.35
C SER A 23 -19.26 -5.03 -20.57
N PRO A 24 -20.39 -4.75 -19.91
CA PRO A 24 -20.62 -3.63 -18.99
C PRO A 24 -19.94 -3.84 -17.62
N LEU A 25 -19.27 -2.81 -17.11
CA LEU A 25 -18.50 -2.90 -15.87
C LEU A 25 -19.44 -2.88 -14.64
N GLY A 26 -19.15 -3.75 -13.69
CA GLY A 26 -19.73 -3.75 -12.35
C GLY A 26 -18.89 -2.94 -11.35
N ALA A 27 -19.04 -3.25 -10.07
CA ALA A 27 -18.27 -2.60 -9.00
C ALA A 27 -17.87 -3.53 -7.87
N LEU A 28 -16.78 -3.17 -7.18
CA LEU A 28 -16.34 -3.79 -5.93
C LEU A 28 -17.16 -3.24 -4.77
N LEU A 29 -17.60 -4.12 -3.87
CA LEU A 29 -18.20 -3.74 -2.61
C LEU A 29 -17.13 -3.52 -1.53
N THR A 30 -17.42 -2.62 -0.60
CA THR A 30 -16.59 -2.39 0.58
C THR A 30 -16.69 -3.57 1.53
N PHE A 31 -15.57 -3.91 2.17
CA PHE A 31 -15.59 -4.94 3.22
C PHE A 31 -16.48 -4.48 4.40
N ALA A 32 -17.14 -5.40 5.10
CA ALA A 32 -17.99 -5.06 6.25
C ALA A 32 -19.04 -3.96 5.97
N GLN A 33 -19.53 -3.85 4.73
CA GLN A 33 -20.60 -2.95 4.31
C GLN A 33 -20.33 -1.49 4.72
N HIS A 34 -21.21 -0.90 5.55
CA HIS A 34 -21.16 0.48 6.00
C HIS A 34 -19.87 0.82 6.77
N LYS A 35 -19.21 -0.16 7.42
CA LYS A 35 -17.94 0.07 8.12
C LYS A 35 -16.79 0.25 7.14
N GLY A 36 -16.71 -0.59 6.10
CA GLY A 36 -15.69 -0.40 5.06
C GLY A 36 -15.99 0.81 4.18
N TYR A 37 -17.27 1.17 3.99
CA TYR A 37 -17.63 2.42 3.33
C TYR A 37 -17.13 3.62 4.14
N ALA A 38 -17.42 3.68 5.43
CA ALA A 38 -16.92 4.74 6.30
C ALA A 38 -15.39 4.82 6.28
N LEU A 39 -14.69 3.68 6.29
CA LEU A 39 -13.23 3.66 6.19
C LEU A 39 -12.72 4.15 4.83
N ALA A 40 -13.35 3.71 3.73
CA ALA A 40 -12.99 4.16 2.38
C ALA A 40 -13.20 5.68 2.22
N THR A 41 -14.31 6.22 2.74
CA THR A 41 -14.56 7.66 2.78
C THR A 41 -13.50 8.40 3.59
N LEU A 42 -13.10 7.86 4.76
CA LEU A 42 -12.03 8.45 5.56
C LEU A 42 -10.69 8.47 4.78
N CYS A 43 -10.36 7.40 4.06
CA CYS A 43 -9.18 7.36 3.20
C CYS A 43 -9.24 8.40 2.07
N GLU A 44 -10.41 8.66 1.49
CA GLU A 44 -10.57 9.66 0.44
C GLU A 44 -10.38 11.09 0.98
N VAL A 45 -10.89 11.35 2.18
CA VAL A 45 -10.74 12.66 2.83
C VAL A 45 -9.31 12.89 3.32
N LEU A 46 -8.72 11.93 4.04
CA LEU A 46 -7.35 12.06 4.56
C LEU A 46 -6.33 11.95 3.43
N GLY A 47 -6.51 10.99 2.52
CA GLY A 47 -5.63 10.75 1.39
C GLY A 47 -5.78 11.84 0.35
N GLY A 48 -6.96 12.03 -0.22
CA GLY A 48 -7.22 13.02 -1.27
C GLY A 48 -7.17 14.46 -0.74
N ALA A 49 -8.23 14.89 -0.07
CA ALA A 49 -8.42 16.30 0.28
C ALA A 49 -7.33 16.85 1.23
N LEU A 50 -7.04 16.16 2.33
CA LEU A 50 -6.13 16.67 3.36
C LEU A 50 -4.67 16.68 2.93
N SER A 51 -4.25 15.78 2.04
CA SER A 51 -2.88 15.82 1.50
C SER A 51 -2.66 16.93 0.46
N GLY A 52 -3.73 17.65 0.06
CA GLY A 52 -3.72 18.61 -1.05
C GLY A 52 -3.91 17.97 -2.43
N GLY A 53 -4.31 16.69 -2.48
CA GLY A 53 -4.68 15.99 -3.70
C GLY A 53 -6.14 16.21 -4.10
N GLN A 54 -6.61 15.43 -5.07
CA GLN A 54 -8.00 15.44 -5.51
C GLN A 54 -8.76 14.28 -4.86
N THR A 55 -10.03 14.50 -4.54
CA THR A 55 -10.99 13.44 -4.25
C THR A 55 -11.66 12.98 -5.54
N THR A 56 -12.26 11.80 -5.54
CA THR A 56 -12.97 11.20 -6.68
C THR A 56 -14.36 11.81 -6.80
N HIS A 57 -14.58 12.60 -7.84
CA HIS A 57 -15.86 13.21 -8.21
C HIS A 57 -15.85 13.49 -9.73
N GLN A 58 -16.98 13.90 -10.30
CA GLN A 58 -17.16 13.97 -11.75
C GLN A 58 -16.07 14.76 -12.50
N GLU A 59 -15.57 15.86 -11.91
CA GLU A 59 -14.55 16.72 -12.51
C GLU A 59 -13.11 16.17 -12.39
N SER A 60 -12.87 15.24 -11.46
CA SER A 60 -11.56 14.60 -11.24
C SER A 60 -11.45 13.20 -11.85
N LEU A 61 -12.50 12.74 -12.54
CA LEU A 61 -12.51 11.45 -13.22
C LEU A 61 -11.42 11.43 -14.30
N GLN A 62 -10.56 10.42 -14.22
CA GLN A 62 -9.47 10.26 -15.16
C GLN A 62 -10.00 9.83 -16.53
N THR A 63 -9.54 10.51 -17.58
CA THR A 63 -9.89 10.19 -18.98
C THR A 63 -9.23 8.89 -19.46
N SER A 64 -8.24 8.37 -18.71
CA SER A 64 -7.58 7.10 -18.98
C SER A 64 -7.62 6.21 -17.75
N VAL A 65 -8.05 4.96 -17.95
CA VAL A 65 -8.03 3.90 -16.93
C VAL A 65 -6.62 3.48 -16.50
N ASP A 66 -5.58 3.86 -17.26
CA ASP A 66 -4.18 3.59 -16.93
C ASP A 66 -3.57 4.64 -15.98
N ALA A 67 -4.24 5.78 -15.77
CA ALA A 67 -3.75 6.86 -14.93
C ALA A 67 -4.19 6.67 -13.47
N ILE A 68 -3.36 5.98 -12.68
CA ILE A 68 -3.61 5.75 -11.26
C ILE A 68 -2.91 6.85 -10.45
N PHE A 69 -3.68 7.77 -9.89
CA PHE A 69 -3.20 8.77 -8.94
C PHE A 69 -3.48 8.28 -7.52
N ASN A 70 -2.48 8.37 -6.66
CA ASN A 70 -2.59 8.02 -5.25
C ASN A 70 -2.23 9.25 -4.41
N CYS A 71 -3.03 9.51 -3.39
CA CYS A 71 -2.81 10.59 -2.44
C CYS A 71 -2.67 9.96 -1.03
N MET A 72 -1.75 10.48 -0.22
CA MET A 72 -1.37 9.82 1.03
C MET A 72 -1.09 10.84 2.13
N THR A 73 -1.78 10.67 3.26
CA THR A 73 -1.46 11.34 4.52
C THR A 73 -0.85 10.33 5.48
N THR A 74 0.31 10.65 6.06
CA THR A 74 1.04 9.79 7.00
C THR A 74 1.18 10.49 8.33
N VAL A 75 0.73 9.84 9.40
CA VAL A 75 0.89 10.32 10.78
C VAL A 75 2.08 9.59 11.40
N ILE A 76 3.08 10.34 11.83
CA ILE A 76 4.27 9.80 12.52
C ILE A 76 4.20 10.22 13.97
N LEU A 77 4.14 9.23 14.87
CA LEU A 77 4.04 9.45 16.30
C LEU A 77 5.36 9.06 16.98
N ARG A 78 5.86 9.91 17.87
CA ARG A 78 7.01 9.58 18.72
C ARG A 78 6.50 8.84 19.96
N PRO A 79 6.88 7.56 20.18
CA PRO A 79 6.36 6.78 21.30
C PRO A 79 6.77 7.39 22.66
N ASP A 80 7.99 7.93 22.76
CA ASP A 80 8.50 8.52 24.00
C ASP A 80 7.83 9.86 24.37
N ALA A 81 6.95 10.39 23.51
CA ALA A 81 6.15 11.56 23.82
C ALA A 81 4.92 11.23 24.69
N PHE A 82 4.61 9.95 24.87
CA PHE A 82 3.49 9.49 25.70
C PHE A 82 4.00 9.04 27.07
N ASP A 83 3.35 9.47 28.14
CA ASP A 83 3.65 9.02 29.51
C ASP A 83 3.06 7.62 29.77
N ALA A 84 3.67 6.62 29.13
CA ALA A 84 3.23 5.23 29.14
C ALA A 84 4.43 4.27 29.26
N PRO A 85 5.10 4.21 30.44
CA PRO A 85 6.34 3.47 30.64
C PRO A 85 6.19 1.96 30.38
N ASP A 86 5.01 1.38 30.63
CA ASP A 86 4.74 -0.05 30.45
C ASP A 86 4.17 -0.39 29.06
N SER A 87 4.04 0.58 28.15
CA SER A 87 3.36 0.41 26.85
C SER A 87 3.90 -0.76 26.01
N GLN A 88 5.23 -0.96 26.01
CA GLN A 88 5.88 -2.06 25.32
C GLN A 88 5.49 -3.42 25.91
N ALA A 89 5.61 -3.56 27.25
CA ALA A 89 5.30 -4.82 27.94
C ALA A 89 3.82 -5.21 27.78
N GLN A 90 2.91 -4.23 27.88
CA GLN A 90 1.47 -4.45 27.66
C GLN A 90 1.17 -4.86 26.21
N THR A 91 1.84 -4.25 25.23
CA THR A 91 1.70 -4.61 23.82
C THR A 91 2.18 -6.03 23.55
N GLU A 92 3.33 -6.42 24.11
CA GLU A 92 3.87 -7.78 23.97
C GLU A 92 2.97 -8.84 24.61
N ALA A 93 2.45 -8.58 25.81
CA ALA A 93 1.49 -9.45 26.49
C ALA A 93 0.21 -9.63 25.67
N PHE A 94 -0.34 -8.54 25.11
CA PHE A 94 -1.53 -8.60 24.30
C PHE A 94 -1.31 -9.34 22.97
N ILE A 95 -0.16 -9.14 22.32
CA ILE A 95 0.23 -9.89 21.13
C ILE A 95 0.34 -11.39 21.44
N ALA A 96 0.97 -11.76 22.56
CA ALA A 96 1.08 -13.14 23.00
C ALA A 96 -0.30 -13.77 23.23
N TRP A 97 -1.21 -13.06 23.90
CA TRP A 97 -2.59 -13.48 24.10
C TRP A 97 -3.34 -13.67 22.78
N CYS A 98 -3.28 -12.70 21.87
CA CYS A 98 -3.93 -12.77 20.55
C CYS A 98 -3.47 -14.01 19.76
N LYS A 99 -2.17 -14.34 19.82
CA LYS A 99 -1.62 -15.54 19.16
C LYS A 99 -2.17 -16.84 19.73
N GLN A 100 -2.39 -16.89 21.05
CA GLN A 100 -2.99 -18.06 21.69
C GLN A 100 -4.46 -18.23 21.26
N VAL A 101 -5.23 -17.14 21.26
CA VAL A 101 -6.62 -17.14 20.80
C VAL A 101 -6.71 -17.56 19.33
N ALA A 102 -5.87 -17.00 18.48
CA ALA A 102 -5.77 -17.34 17.06
C ALA A 102 -5.52 -18.83 16.81
N ALA A 103 -4.57 -19.41 17.54
CA ALA A 103 -4.23 -20.84 17.45
C ALA A 103 -5.43 -21.72 17.87
N ARG A 104 -6.18 -21.30 18.89
CA ARG A 104 -7.36 -22.01 19.38
C ARG A 104 -8.55 -21.94 18.43
N CYS A 105 -8.81 -20.77 17.85
CA CYS A 105 -10.01 -20.51 17.07
C CYS A 105 -9.86 -20.74 15.56
N ARG A 106 -8.66 -21.10 15.06
CA ARG A 106 -8.35 -21.21 13.62
C ARG A 106 -8.84 -19.98 12.83
N CYS A 107 -8.67 -18.78 13.41
CA CYS A 107 -9.13 -17.55 12.80
C CYS A 107 -8.46 -17.33 11.42
N PRO A 108 -9.23 -17.23 10.32
CA PRO A 108 -8.69 -16.88 9.02
C PRO A 108 -7.94 -15.55 9.10
N GLY A 109 -6.66 -15.54 8.72
CA GLY A 109 -5.80 -14.34 8.76
C GLY A 109 -4.87 -14.23 9.99
N ALA A 110 -4.99 -15.11 10.97
CA ALA A 110 -4.12 -15.11 12.14
C ALA A 110 -2.78 -15.87 11.97
N GLY A 111 -2.48 -16.28 10.73
CA GLY A 111 -1.12 -16.64 10.35
C GLY A 111 -0.25 -15.39 10.45
N ALA A 112 0.65 -15.36 11.42
CA ALA A 112 1.57 -14.25 11.67
C ALA A 112 2.35 -13.88 10.40
N ARG A 113 1.83 -12.94 9.60
CA ARG A 113 2.69 -12.10 8.79
C ARG A 113 3.41 -11.20 9.77
N ARG A 114 4.69 -11.50 10.03
CA ARG A 114 5.60 -10.61 10.77
C ARG A 114 5.45 -9.20 10.19
N MET A 115 4.89 -8.30 10.98
CA MET A 115 4.99 -6.86 10.77
C MET A 115 6.44 -6.48 11.04
N GLY A 116 7.29 -6.58 10.01
CA GLY A 116 8.70 -6.22 10.09
C GLY A 116 9.60 -7.12 9.24
N GLY A 117 10.13 -6.55 8.16
CA GLY A 117 11.23 -7.11 7.37
C GLY A 117 10.80 -8.10 6.28
N ARG A 118 11.10 -7.75 5.03
CA ARG A 118 11.13 -8.70 3.91
C ARG A 118 12.19 -9.75 4.22
N GLN A 119 11.79 -10.98 4.57
CA GLN A 119 12.72 -12.10 4.39
C GLN A 119 13.07 -12.20 2.90
N PRO A 120 14.33 -12.36 2.52
CA PRO A 120 14.66 -12.71 1.15
C PRO A 120 13.88 -13.98 0.81
N ARG A 121 13.11 -13.94 -0.27
CA ARG A 121 12.49 -15.15 -0.80
C ARG A 121 13.64 -16.09 -1.12
N SER A 122 13.70 -17.25 -0.47
CA SER A 122 14.58 -18.33 -0.94
C SER A 122 14.22 -18.63 -2.39
N ALA A 123 15.17 -19.14 -3.18
CA ALA A 123 14.97 -19.39 -4.62
C ALA A 123 13.75 -20.29 -4.94
N ALA A 124 13.22 -21.01 -3.96
CA ALA A 124 12.00 -21.81 -4.05
C ALA A 124 10.69 -21.01 -4.00
N GLY A 125 10.72 -19.72 -3.63
CA GLY A 125 9.56 -18.83 -3.57
C GLY A 125 9.31 -18.03 -4.84
N ALA A 126 9.65 -18.58 -6.01
CA ALA A 126 9.26 -17.99 -7.28
C ALA A 126 7.73 -17.97 -7.37
N GLY A 127 7.16 -16.81 -7.69
CA GLY A 127 5.71 -16.68 -7.88
C GLY A 127 5.20 -17.67 -8.94
N ASP A 128 3.88 -17.85 -8.99
CA ASP A 128 3.21 -18.70 -9.98
C ASP A 128 3.86 -18.54 -11.38
N PRO A 129 4.41 -19.62 -11.97
CA PRO A 129 5.11 -19.58 -13.25
C PRO A 129 4.26 -19.01 -14.40
N ALA A 130 2.93 -19.13 -14.32
CA ALA A 130 2.02 -18.52 -15.29
C ALA A 130 1.96 -17.00 -15.12
N GLY A 131 1.75 -16.50 -13.89
CA GLY A 131 1.79 -15.07 -13.58
C GLY A 131 3.12 -14.40 -13.93
N CYS A 132 4.25 -15.04 -13.63
CA CYS A 132 5.57 -14.53 -13.99
C CYS A 132 5.78 -14.44 -15.52
N ARG A 133 5.30 -15.43 -16.28
CA ARG A 133 5.35 -15.42 -17.75
C ARG A 133 4.47 -14.33 -18.36
N GLN A 134 3.26 -14.14 -17.83
CA GLN A 134 2.35 -13.09 -18.27
C GLN A 134 2.94 -11.70 -18.04
N LEU A 135 3.51 -11.46 -16.86
CA LEU A 135 4.18 -10.19 -16.55
C LEU A 135 5.38 -9.95 -17.47
N ALA A 136 6.24 -10.95 -17.65
CA ALA A 136 7.40 -10.84 -18.54
C ALA A 136 6.98 -10.58 -20.00
N GLY A 137 5.92 -11.24 -20.47
CA GLY A 137 5.34 -11.01 -21.80
C GLY A 137 4.82 -9.57 -21.98
N ASN A 138 4.08 -9.06 -21.00
CA ASN A 138 3.55 -7.71 -21.01
C ASN A 138 4.65 -6.64 -20.95
N LEU A 139 5.67 -6.84 -20.11
CA LEU A 139 6.83 -5.95 -20.02
C LEU A 139 7.61 -5.89 -21.34
N ARG A 140 7.85 -7.05 -21.98
CA ARG A 140 8.50 -7.12 -23.30
C ARG A 140 7.70 -6.36 -24.37
N ARG A 141 6.37 -6.52 -24.39
CA ARG A 141 5.49 -5.80 -25.32
C ARG A 141 5.50 -4.29 -25.09
N ARG A 142 5.50 -3.84 -23.82
CA ARG A 142 5.59 -2.41 -23.46
C ARG A 142 6.96 -1.81 -23.81
N ALA A 143 8.05 -2.52 -23.52
CA ALA A 143 9.41 -2.08 -23.86
C ALA A 143 9.62 -1.88 -25.37
N ARG A 144 8.95 -2.69 -26.21
CA ARG A 144 8.97 -2.54 -27.67
C ARG A 144 8.15 -1.35 -28.20
N ARG A 145 7.25 -0.78 -27.38
CA ARG A 145 6.30 0.27 -27.81
C ARG A 145 6.65 1.68 -27.32
N ARG A 146 7.60 1.86 -26.40
CA ARG A 146 8.06 3.19 -25.92
C ARG A 146 9.56 3.20 -25.59
N PRO A 147 10.44 3.69 -26.47
CA PRO A 147 11.85 3.94 -26.13
C PRO A 147 12.09 5.31 -25.46
N GLU A 148 11.06 6.04 -25.03
CA GLU A 148 11.28 7.35 -24.40
C GLU A 148 11.66 7.23 -22.92
N ARG A 149 12.82 7.80 -22.59
CA ARG A 149 13.39 7.91 -21.24
C ARG A 149 12.34 8.50 -20.30
N ILE A 150 11.97 7.75 -19.25
CA ILE A 150 11.39 8.32 -18.03
C ILE A 150 12.51 9.16 -17.40
N ALA A 151 12.61 10.43 -17.81
CA ALA A 151 13.44 11.40 -17.14
C ALA A 151 12.74 11.75 -15.82
N LEU A 152 13.13 11.05 -14.74
CA LEU A 152 12.93 11.59 -13.40
C LEU A 152 13.67 12.92 -13.36
N ARG A 153 12.91 14.02 -13.42
CA ARG A 153 13.43 15.37 -13.27
C ARG A 153 14.14 15.43 -11.92
N PRO A 154 15.48 15.64 -11.87
CA PRO A 154 16.18 15.69 -10.60
C PRO A 154 15.63 16.85 -9.77
N LEU A 155 15.35 16.56 -8.49
CA LEU A 155 14.95 17.57 -7.52
C LEU A 155 16.07 18.63 -7.40
N PRO A 156 15.75 19.93 -7.45
CA PRO A 156 16.75 20.96 -7.26
C PRO A 156 17.36 20.89 -5.85
N PRO A 157 18.68 21.14 -5.71
CA PRO A 157 19.41 20.98 -4.45
C PRO A 157 18.87 21.85 -3.30
N SER A 158 18.13 22.91 -3.59
CA SER A 158 17.52 23.81 -2.60
C SER A 158 16.43 23.17 -1.73
N ARG A 159 15.89 21.99 -2.09
CA ARG A 159 14.88 21.27 -1.30
C ARG A 159 15.42 20.09 -0.47
N LEU A 160 16.70 19.75 -0.61
CA LEU A 160 17.34 18.69 0.20
C LEU A 160 17.84 19.20 1.55
N ALA A 161 18.08 20.50 1.70
CA ALA A 161 18.64 21.10 2.90
C ALA A 161 17.63 21.29 4.06
N ALA A 162 16.33 21.11 3.82
CA ALA A 162 15.30 21.34 4.84
C ALA A 162 15.00 20.13 5.75
N CYS A 163 15.58 18.95 5.47
CA CYS A 163 15.24 17.71 6.19
C CYS A 163 16.31 17.19 7.16
N TYR A 164 17.45 17.88 7.34
CA TYR A 164 18.45 17.49 8.34
C TYR A 164 19.14 18.74 8.94
N PRO A 165 19.02 19.02 10.24
CA PRO A 165 19.95 19.93 10.89
C PRO A 165 21.35 19.32 10.89
N ALA A 166 22.31 20.09 10.38
CA ALA A 166 23.69 19.70 10.12
C ALA A 166 24.57 19.65 11.38
N GLU A 167 24.20 18.84 12.37
CA GLU A 167 25.02 18.60 13.56
C GLU A 167 25.15 17.11 13.87
N ARG A 168 26.11 16.46 13.17
CA ARG A 168 27.00 15.38 13.67
C ARG A 168 27.66 14.60 12.52
N LEU A 169 28.55 15.25 11.76
CA LEU A 169 29.51 14.54 10.90
C LEU A 169 30.89 15.22 10.88
N THR A 170 31.39 15.63 12.04
CA THR A 170 32.81 15.98 12.25
C THR A 170 33.44 15.00 13.23
N SER A 171 33.84 13.82 12.74
CA SER A 171 34.95 13.02 13.32
C SER A 171 35.31 11.72 12.58
N ALA A 172 34.61 11.31 11.52
CA ALA A 172 34.90 10.02 10.87
C ALA A 172 35.68 10.08 9.53
N ALA A 173 36.02 11.26 9.01
CA ALA A 173 36.61 11.41 7.67
C ALA A 173 38.05 11.94 7.65
N LEU A 174 38.89 11.55 8.61
CA LEU A 174 40.31 11.95 8.65
C LEU A 174 41.29 10.81 8.97
N ARG A 175 40.96 9.57 8.56
CA ARG A 175 41.92 8.46 8.50
C ARG A 175 41.76 7.71 7.20
N HIS A 176 42.35 8.26 6.14
CA HIS A 176 43.00 7.54 5.04
C HIS A 176 43.41 8.55 3.97
N ARG A 177 44.58 9.17 4.17
CA ARG A 177 45.48 9.63 3.11
C ARG A 177 46.81 10.04 3.76
N HIS A 178 47.87 9.43 3.23
CA HIS A 178 49.26 9.38 3.66
C HIS A 178 49.54 8.44 4.83
#